data_AF-A0A1J4VPY1-F1
#
_entry.id   AF-A0A1J4VPY1-F1
#
_cell.length_a   1.000
_cell.length_b   1.000
_cell.length_c   1.000
_cell.angle_alpha   90.00
_cell.angle_beta   90.00
_cell.angle_gamma   90.00
#
_symmetry.space_group_name_H-M   'P 1'
#
loop_
_entity.id
_entity.type
_entity.pdbx_description
1 polymer ?
#
loop_
_entity_poly.entity_id
_entity_poly.type
_entity_poly.pdbx_seq_one_letter_code
_entity_poly.pdbx_strand_id
1 'polypeptide(L)'
;MRIKYLVKHKLQFTYLAILLIGILLPLMLVPLAVYYLIFTVLAHRIAIPDWIAYNLFPAIGTINKVIIIAFPFLILLVIFWSLVLSHRIVGPIYRLEKALDDIVDGKRRGPIKIRKADELKEVVEKINRLIDSLEKHRCGKA
;
A
#
# COMPACT_ATOMS: atom_id res chain seq x y z
N MET A 1 12.43 25.13 -5.76
CA MET A 1 12.80 24.01 -4.86
C MET A 1 12.99 22.76 -5.72
N ARG A 2 14.23 22.37 -6.05
CA ARG A 2 14.52 21.33 -7.06
C ARG A 2 14.39 19.92 -6.48
N ILE A 3 13.37 19.20 -6.91
CA ILE A 3 13.02 17.83 -6.55
C ILE A 3 13.92 16.87 -7.35
N LYS A 4 15.05 16.45 -6.79
CA LYS A 4 15.78 15.25 -7.27
C LYS A 4 15.19 14.03 -6.57
N TYR A 5 13.99 13.59 -6.99
CA TYR A 5 13.32 12.36 -6.52
C TYR A 5 13.39 11.20 -7.54
N LEU A 6 14.31 11.26 -8.52
CA LEU A 6 14.30 10.35 -9.67
C LEU A 6 15.09 9.04 -9.48
N VAL A 7 15.68 8.76 -8.32
CA VAL A 7 16.72 7.69 -8.22
C VAL A 7 16.19 6.35 -7.69
N LYS A 8 15.01 6.26 -7.07
CA LYS A 8 14.44 4.97 -6.63
C LYS A 8 12.96 4.75 -6.97
N HIS A 9 12.58 5.05 -8.21
CA HIS A 9 11.25 4.70 -8.75
C HIS A 9 10.89 3.22 -8.58
N LYS A 10 11.88 2.31 -8.58
CA LYS A 10 11.63 0.86 -8.37
C LYS A 10 10.97 0.56 -7.04
N LEU A 11 11.46 1.11 -5.93
CA LEU A 11 10.89 0.81 -4.61
C LEU A 11 9.45 1.34 -4.51
N GLN A 12 9.25 2.59 -4.91
CA GLN A 12 7.93 3.23 -4.91
C GLN A 12 6.92 2.47 -5.78
N PHE A 13 7.32 2.04 -6.99
CA PHE A 13 6.47 1.25 -7.87
C PHE A 13 6.19 -0.15 -7.33
N THR A 14 7.16 -0.83 -6.71
CA THR A 14 6.92 -2.15 -6.11
C THR A 14 5.90 -2.07 -4.98
N TYR A 15 6.03 -1.11 -4.06
CA TYR A 15 5.06 -0.94 -2.97
C TYR A 15 3.69 -0.52 -3.48
N LEU A 16 3.64 0.43 -4.43
CA LEU A 16 2.38 0.87 -5.03
C LEU A 16 1.69 -0.27 -5.79
N ALA A 17 2.44 -1.10 -6.51
CA ALA A 17 1.91 -2.28 -7.20
C ALA A 17 1.39 -3.33 -6.21
N ILE A 18 2.12 -3.62 -5.13
CA ILE A 18 1.68 -4.55 -4.09
C ILE A 18 0.39 -4.06 -3.43
N LEU A 19 0.31 -2.77 -3.07
CA LEU A 19 -0.89 -2.17 -2.46
C LEU A 19 -2.07 -2.16 -3.43
N LEU A 20 -1.85 -1.78 -4.69
CA LEU A 20 -2.89 -1.79 -5.71
C LEU A 20 -3.40 -3.22 -5.96
N ILE A 21 -2.51 -4.19 -6.17
CA ILE A 21 -2.90 -5.59 -6.39
C ILE A 21 -3.61 -6.12 -5.15
N GLY A 22 -3.10 -5.84 -3.95
CA GLY A 22 -3.70 -6.28 -2.69
C GLY A 22 -5.11 -5.76 -2.45
N ILE A 23 -5.47 -4.59 -3.01
CA ILE A 23 -6.82 -4.02 -2.90
C ILE A 23 -7.69 -4.40 -4.11
N LEU A 24 -7.13 -4.37 -5.32
CA LEU A 24 -7.86 -4.61 -6.56
C LEU A 24 -8.23 -6.09 -6.74
N LEU A 25 -7.36 -7.01 -6.29
CA LEU A 25 -7.60 -8.46 -6.38
C LEU A 25 -8.84 -8.90 -5.58
N PRO A 26 -8.99 -8.59 -4.28
CA PRO A 26 -10.22 -8.90 -3.56
C PRO A 26 -11.41 -8.12 -4.09
N LEU A 27 -11.21 -6.89 -4.56
CA LEU A 27 -12.28 -6.11 -5.19
C LEU A 27 -12.85 -6.77 -6.45
N MET A 28 -12.04 -7.52 -7.21
CA MET A 28 -12.53 -8.28 -8.36
C MET A 28 -13.02 -9.68 -7.97
N LEU A 29 -12.35 -10.31 -7.01
CA LEU A 29 -12.68 -11.68 -6.57
C LEU A 29 -14.03 -11.77 -5.87
N VAL A 30 -14.36 -10.80 -5.01
CA VAL A 30 -15.62 -10.82 -4.23
C VAL A 30 -16.85 -10.71 -5.13
N PRO A 31 -16.98 -9.72 -6.05
CA PRO A 31 -18.10 -9.68 -6.98
C PRO A 31 -18.18 -10.94 -7.82
N LEU A 32 -17.05 -11.45 -8.33
CA LEU A 32 -17.03 -12.68 -9.11
C LEU A 32 -17.58 -13.88 -8.33
N ALA A 33 -17.14 -14.06 -7.08
CA ALA A 33 -17.62 -15.12 -6.21
C ALA A 33 -19.11 -14.97 -5.92
N VAL A 34 -19.58 -13.74 -5.69
CA VAL A 34 -21.01 -13.45 -5.48
C VAL A 34 -21.83 -13.76 -6.73
N TYR A 35 -21.39 -13.36 -7.93
CA TYR A 35 -22.06 -13.71 -9.18
C TYR A 35 -22.10 -15.22 -9.39
N TYR A 36 -20.99 -15.92 -9.15
CA TYR A 36 -20.93 -17.37 -9.25
C TYR A 36 -21.90 -18.04 -8.27
N LEU A 37 -21.97 -17.56 -7.03
CA LEU A 37 -22.91 -18.05 -6.03
C LEU A 37 -24.37 -17.80 -6.45
N ILE A 38 -24.68 -16.60 -6.94
CA ILE A 38 -26.02 -16.27 -7.45
C ILE A 38 -26.40 -17.24 -8.57
N PHE A 39 -25.55 -17.43 -9.59
CA PHE A 39 -25.83 -18.30 -10.73
C PHE A 39 -25.93 -19.78 -10.34
N THR A 40 -25.07 -20.27 -9.45
CA THR A 40 -25.13 -21.67 -8.99
C THR A 40 -26.38 -21.93 -8.16
N VAL A 41 -26.75 -21.03 -7.24
CA VAL A 41 -28.02 -21.13 -6.50
C VAL A 41 -29.20 -21.09 -7.45
N LEU A 42 -29.16 -20.23 -8.48
CA LEU A 42 -30.21 -20.14 -9.49
C LEU A 42 -30.33 -21.43 -10.31
N ALA A 43 -29.21 -21.95 -10.79
CA ALA A 43 -29.15 -23.15 -11.60
C ALA A 43 -29.53 -24.42 -10.83
N HIS A 44 -29.25 -24.48 -9.52
CA HIS A 44 -29.64 -25.63 -8.69
C HIS A 44 -31.13 -25.58 -8.29
N ARG A 45 -31.74 -24.39 -8.31
CA ARG A 45 -33.17 -24.17 -8.06
C ARG A 45 -33.96 -24.27 -9.38
N ILE A 46 -33.75 -25.33 -10.17
CA ILE A 46 -34.30 -25.52 -11.55
C ILE A 46 -35.83 -25.25 -11.66
N ALA A 47 -36.58 -25.25 -10.56
CA ALA A 47 -37.95 -24.77 -10.50
C ALA A 47 -38.06 -23.43 -9.76
N ILE A 48 -37.41 -22.36 -10.27
CA ILE A 48 -37.74 -21.01 -9.81
C ILE A 48 -39.13 -20.70 -10.36
N PRO A 49 -40.15 -20.53 -9.51
CA PRO A 49 -41.47 -20.13 -9.97
C PRO A 49 -41.36 -18.76 -10.65
N ASP A 50 -42.16 -18.53 -11.71
CA ASP A 50 -42.09 -17.30 -12.53
C ASP A 50 -42.15 -16.00 -11.70
N TRP A 51 -42.85 -16.02 -10.56
CA TRP A 51 -42.97 -14.88 -9.65
C TRP A 51 -41.67 -14.51 -8.89
N ILE A 52 -40.77 -15.48 -8.65
CA ILE A 52 -39.45 -15.19 -8.06
C ILE A 52 -38.53 -14.60 -9.13
N ALA A 53 -38.55 -15.16 -10.34
CA ALA A 53 -37.76 -14.68 -11.47
C ALA A 53 -38.10 -13.22 -11.83
N TYR A 54 -39.39 -12.87 -11.81
CA TYR A 54 -39.87 -11.51 -12.09
C TYR A 54 -39.24 -10.44 -11.19
N ASN A 55 -39.00 -10.75 -9.91
CA ASN A 55 -38.39 -9.82 -8.96
C ASN A 55 -36.85 -9.86 -9.00
N LEU A 56 -36.27 -10.98 -9.42
CA LEU A 56 -34.83 -11.20 -9.39
C LEU A 56 -34.09 -10.54 -10.57
N PHE A 57 -34.62 -10.64 -11.79
CA PHE A 57 -34.04 -10.01 -12.97
C PHE A 57 -33.89 -8.47 -12.85
N PRO A 58 -34.91 -7.70 -12.40
CA PRO A 58 -34.75 -6.27 -12.19
C PRO A 58 -33.83 -5.93 -11.01
N ALA A 59 -33.77 -6.78 -9.98
CA ALA A 59 -32.82 -6.61 -8.88
C ALA A 59 -31.36 -6.76 -9.37
N ILE A 60 -31.06 -7.79 -10.17
CA ILE A 60 -29.74 -7.99 -10.80
C ILE A 60 -29.41 -6.80 -11.72
N GLY A 61 -30.38 -6.32 -12.51
CA GLY A 61 -30.20 -5.15 -13.36
C GLY A 61 -29.85 -3.88 -12.57
N THR A 62 -30.50 -3.66 -11.42
CA THR A 62 -30.22 -2.53 -10.52
C THR A 62 -28.82 -2.66 -9.90
N ILE A 63 -28.46 -3.86 -9.43
CA ILE A 63 -27.12 -4.14 -8.87
C ILE A 63 -26.05 -3.88 -9.93
N ASN A 64 -26.23 -4.37 -11.17
CA ASN A 64 -25.29 -4.15 -12.27
C ASN A 64 -25.10 -2.67 -12.57
N LYS A 65 -26.17 -1.88 -12.61
CA LYS A 65 -26.10 -0.43 -12.83
C LYS A 65 -25.32 0.27 -11.73
N VAL A 66 -25.60 -0.06 -10.47
CA VAL A 66 -24.86 0.49 -9.32
C VAL A 66 -23.39 0.12 -9.39
N ILE A 67 -23.06 -1.14 -9.71
CA ILE A 67 -21.66 -1.57 -9.88
C ILE A 67 -20.98 -0.79 -11.00
N ILE A 68 -21.58 -0.71 -12.20
CA ILE A 68 -20.99 0.01 -13.34
C ILE A 68 -20.69 1.48 -13.00
N ILE A 69 -21.59 2.13 -12.25
CA ILE A 69 -21.42 3.53 -11.85
C ILE A 69 -20.39 3.65 -10.72
N ALA A 70 -20.47 2.83 -9.67
CA ALA A 70 -19.65 2.95 -8.47
C ALA A 70 -18.22 2.43 -8.64
N PHE A 71 -18.02 1.43 -9.49
CA PHE A 71 -16.73 0.73 -9.62
C PHE A 71 -15.60 1.65 -10.10
N PRO A 72 -15.78 2.54 -11.10
CA PRO A 72 -14.76 3.53 -11.48
C PRO A 72 -14.39 4.48 -10.33
N PHE A 73 -15.37 4.97 -9.57
CA PHE A 73 -15.10 5.85 -8.42
C PHE A 73 -14.30 5.12 -7.34
N LEU A 74 -14.61 3.84 -7.11
CA LEU A 74 -13.87 3.03 -6.15
C LEU A 74 -12.42 2.82 -6.60
N ILE A 75 -12.17 2.53 -7.88
CA ILE A 75 -10.82 2.41 -8.44
C ILE A 75 -10.04 3.72 -8.26
N LEU A 76 -10.65 4.86 -8.60
CA LEU A 76 -10.03 6.16 -8.44
C LEU A 76 -9.66 6.45 -6.99
N LEU A 77 -10.55 6.12 -6.05
CA LEU A 77 -10.32 6.27 -4.62
C LEU A 77 -9.15 5.39 -4.15
N VAL A 78 -9.08 4.13 -4.61
CA VAL A 78 -7.98 3.22 -4.28
C VAL A 78 -6.64 3.72 -4.82
N ILE A 79 -6.59 4.21 -6.06
CA ILE A 79 -5.38 4.79 -6.65
C ILE A 79 -4.94 6.02 -5.85
N PHE A 80 -5.87 6.90 -5.52
CA PHE A 80 -5.59 8.10 -4.73
C PHE A 80 -4.99 7.75 -3.37
N TRP A 81 -5.61 6.84 -2.61
CA TRP A 81 -5.11 6.41 -1.31
C TRP A 81 -3.77 5.67 -1.39
N SER A 82 -3.58 4.84 -2.41
CA SER A 82 -2.31 4.14 -2.65
C SER A 82 -1.15 5.12 -2.86
N LEU A 83 -1.37 6.19 -3.64
CA LEU A 83 -0.39 7.25 -3.85
C LEU A 83 -0.06 7.99 -2.55
N VAL A 84 -1.08 8.41 -1.79
CA VAL A 84 -0.89 9.11 -0.51
C VAL A 84 -0.10 8.26 0.48
N LEU A 85 -0.44 6.97 0.61
CA LEU A 85 0.24 6.06 1.52
C LEU A 85 1.69 5.79 1.07
N SER A 86 1.90 5.61 -0.25
CA SER A 86 3.24 5.44 -0.84
C SER A 86 4.17 6.62 -0.50
N HIS A 87 3.68 7.86 -0.64
CA HIS A 87 4.46 9.06 -0.31
C HIS A 87 4.85 9.14 1.17
N ARG A 88 3.99 8.67 2.08
CA ARG A 88 4.23 8.70 3.52
C ARG A 88 5.36 7.76 3.95
N ILE A 89 5.61 6.68 3.21
CA ILE A 89 6.62 5.64 3.53
C ILE A 89 7.94 5.88 2.79
N VAL A 90 7.90 6.17 1.48
CA VAL A 90 9.11 6.29 0.65
C VAL A 90 9.99 7.47 1.07
N GLY A 91 9.38 8.59 1.49
CA GLY A 91 10.10 9.78 1.92
C GLY A 91 11.03 9.54 3.13
N PRO A 92 10.52 9.01 4.25
CA PRO A 92 11.34 8.63 5.40
C PRO A 92 12.44 7.62 5.08
N ILE A 93 12.15 6.59 4.27
CA ILE A 93 13.15 5.57 3.88
C ILE A 93 14.31 6.22 3.13
N TYR A 94 14.01 7.08 2.15
CA TYR A 94 15.04 7.76 1.37
C TYR A 94 15.94 8.65 2.24
N ARG A 95 15.35 9.37 3.21
CA ARG A 95 16.13 10.18 4.16
C ARG A 95 17.04 9.32 5.03
N LEU A 96 16.58 8.14 5.44
CA LEU A 96 17.36 7.21 6.24
C LEU A 96 18.54 6.63 5.43
N GLU A 97 18.30 6.15 4.22
CA GLU A 97 19.35 5.65 3.34
C GLU A 97 20.44 6.70 3.12
N LYS A 98 20.06 7.93 2.77
CA LYS A 98 21.01 9.02 2.57
C LYS A 98 21.80 9.35 3.85
N ALA A 99 21.14 9.33 5.01
CA ALA A 99 21.82 9.59 6.28
C ALA A 99 22.82 8.48 6.63
N LEU A 100 22.54 7.23 6.26
CA LEU A 100 23.47 6.12 6.40
C LEU A 100 24.65 6.25 5.43
N ASP A 101 24.39 6.56 4.16
CA ASP A 101 25.45 6.79 3.16
C ASP A 101 26.41 7.91 3.61
N ASP A 102 25.89 9.02 4.13
CA ASP A 102 26.71 10.13 4.64
C ASP A 102 27.59 9.70 5.84
N ILE A 103 27.13 8.75 6.66
CA ILE A 103 27.90 8.21 7.80
C ILE A 103 28.96 7.22 7.31
N VAL A 104 28.61 6.34 6.37
CA VAL A 104 29.54 5.38 5.74
C VAL A 104 30.68 6.12 5.03
N ASP A 105 30.36 7.21 4.33
CA ASP A 105 31.33 8.08 3.65
C ASP A 105 32.17 8.94 4.62
N GLY A 106 31.90 8.88 5.93
CA GLY A 106 32.58 9.69 6.95
C GLY A 106 32.28 11.19 6.87
N LYS A 107 31.32 11.61 6.03
CA LYS A 107 30.88 13.01 5.86
C LYS A 107 30.06 13.51 7.03
N ARG A 108 29.48 12.61 7.82
CA ARG A 108 28.64 12.92 8.97
C ARG A 108 29.03 12.09 10.18
N ARG A 109 29.14 12.75 11.34
CA ARG A 109 29.31 12.12 12.66
C ARG A 109 28.09 12.42 13.55
N GLY A 110 27.77 11.51 14.45
CA GLY A 110 26.66 11.64 15.38
C GLY A 110 25.30 11.12 14.89
N PRO A 111 24.25 11.21 15.74
CA PRO A 111 23.01 10.47 15.57
C PRO A 111 22.13 10.97 14.43
N ILE A 112 21.46 10.03 13.76
CA ILE A 112 20.41 10.28 12.78
C ILE A 112 19.17 10.78 13.51
N LYS A 113 18.73 12.00 13.17
CA LYS A 113 17.47 12.58 13.65
C LYS A 113 16.39 12.39 12.57
N ILE A 114 15.29 11.74 12.93
CA ILE A 114 14.05 11.75 12.14
C ILE A 114 12.93 12.45 12.89
N ARG A 115 11.90 12.88 12.14
CA ARG A 115 10.69 13.47 12.72
C ARG A 115 9.93 12.40 13.51
N LYS A 116 9.33 12.82 14.64
CA LYS A 116 8.56 11.97 15.58
C LYS A 116 7.42 11.15 14.92
N ALA A 117 6.93 11.55 13.75
CA ALA A 117 5.79 10.93 13.08
C ALA A 117 6.17 9.89 12.01
N ASP A 118 7.46 9.63 11.80
CA ASP A 118 7.92 8.63 10.83
C ASP A 118 7.87 7.23 11.48
N GLU A 119 7.30 6.25 10.77
CA GLU A 119 7.17 4.86 11.26
C GLU A 119 8.51 4.15 11.45
N LEU A 120 9.61 4.76 11.00
CA LEU A 120 10.97 4.23 11.11
C LEU A 120 11.68 4.60 12.42
N LYS A 121 10.98 5.22 13.38
CA LYS A 121 11.59 5.72 14.63
C LYS A 121 12.39 4.65 15.37
N GLU A 122 11.83 3.46 15.53
CA GLU A 122 12.50 2.35 16.23
C GLU A 122 13.76 1.88 15.49
N VAL A 123 13.70 1.81 14.16
CA VAL A 123 14.84 1.42 13.32
C VAL A 123 15.97 2.42 13.49
N VAL A 124 15.67 3.72 13.44
CA VAL A 124 16.68 4.75 13.63
C VAL A 124 17.24 4.77 15.04
N GLU A 125 16.43 4.49 16.04
CA GLU A 125 16.93 4.39 17.41
C GLU A 125 17.93 3.25 17.56
N LYS A 126 17.67 2.08 16.96
CA LYS A 126 18.63 0.97 16.91
C LYS A 126 19.90 1.34 16.15
N ILE A 127 19.78 2.03 15.02
CA ILE A 127 20.94 2.51 14.24
C ILE A 127 21.77 3.51 15.06
N ASN A 128 21.13 4.43 15.78
CA ASN A 128 21.84 5.39 16.63
C ASN A 128 22.60 4.70 17.76
N ARG A 129 22.04 3.66 18.39
CA ARG A 129 22.75 2.85 19.37
C ARG A 129 23.95 2.13 18.76
N LEU A 130 23.82 1.63 17.53
CA LEU A 130 24.95 1.01 16.81
C LEU A 130 26.07 2.03 16.56
N ILE A 131 25.73 3.23 16.09
CA ILE A 131 26.71 4.31 15.85
C ILE A 131 27.45 4.66 17.15
N ASP A 132 26.73 4.84 18.26
CA ASP A 132 27.31 5.15 19.58
C ASP A 132 28.26 4.03 20.07
N SER A 133 27.86 2.75 19.90
CA SER A 133 28.74 1.61 20.22
C SER A 133 30.01 1.59 19.37
N LEU A 134 29.91 1.89 18.07
CA LEU A 134 31.07 1.95 17.17
C LEU A 134 32.01 3.11 17.53
N GLU A 135 31.48 4.28 17.89
CA GLU A 135 32.29 5.41 18.36
C GLU A 135 33.03 5.08 19.67
N LYS A 136 32.35 4.45 20.63
CA LYS A 136 32.97 3.99 21.91
C LYS A 136 34.09 2.99 21.69
N HIS A 137 33.89 1.99 20.83
CA HIS A 137 34.93 1.00 20.52
C HIS A 137 36.14 1.60 19.79
N ARG A 138 35.93 2.69 19.05
CA ARG A 138 37.01 3.40 18.34
C ARG A 138 37.82 4.28 19.28
N CYS A 139 37.22 4.83 20.35
CA CYS A 139 37.91 5.58 21.40
C CYS A 139 38.64 4.71 22.42
N GLY A 140 38.21 3.46 22.66
CA GLY A 140 38.88 2.53 23.59
C GLY A 140 40.12 1.82 23.04
N LYS A 141 40.55 2.14 21.81
CA LYS A 141 41.75 1.59 21.16
C LYS A 141 42.90 2.61 20.99
N ALA A 142 42.79 3.78 21.63
CA ALA A 142 43.84 4.79 21.67
C ALA A 142 44.63 4.70 22.97
#